data_AF-A0A426ZY20-F1
#
_entry.id   AF-A0A426ZY20-F1
#
_cell.length_a   1.000
_cell.length_b   1.000
_cell.length_c   1.000
_cell.angle_alpha   90.00
_cell.angle_beta   90.00
_cell.angle_gamma   90.00
#
_symmetry.space_group_name_H-M   'P 1'
#
loop_
_entity.id
_entity.type
_entity.pdbx_description
1 polymer ?
#
loop_
_entity_poly.entity_id
_entity_poly.type
_entity_poly.pdbx_seq_one_letter_code
_entity_poly.pdbx_strand_id
1 'polypeptide(L)'
;MKGAEELDEGVEQFVGNGGVREGTSPSPTGTGALYAPLGSPDGPIRQGDGPGKRPDPQHFQMALFDRVHDAGRLVTFMDYRVKQLQEELDALKSRGGPEAIAEAEERASELREELEKIKREKAEKLLKREASEKELQEVRGHLGDAQQLLREARNRARRMDDELLQAVKDLESARAELPRQSVAQYKESLGFKEGLKRMGRVTYEYGYRVALARFRARHPDANVEEDQFTIHPEDDLVPMERQQDFDDSIPPEP
;
A
#
# COMPACT_ATOMS: atom_id res chain seq x y z
N MET A 1 -29.99 -2.12 0.10
CA MET A 1 -30.05 -3.42 -0.60
C MET A 1 -28.78 -3.56 -1.44
N LYS A 2 -28.06 -4.69 -1.26
CA LYS A 2 -26.87 -5.17 -2.01
C LYS A 2 -25.58 -4.32 -1.87
N GLY A 3 -24.45 -4.79 -1.33
CA GLY A 3 -23.96 -6.13 -0.98
C GLY A 3 -22.71 -6.49 -1.82
N ALA A 4 -21.68 -7.04 -1.14
CA ALA A 4 -20.32 -7.46 -1.59
C ALA A 4 -19.25 -6.35 -1.50
N GLU A 5 -18.21 -6.36 -0.64
CA GLU A 5 -17.43 -7.41 0.05
C GLU A 5 -16.77 -8.46 -0.88
N GLU A 6 -15.45 -8.30 -1.08
CA GLU A 6 -14.46 -9.31 -1.51
C GLU A 6 -13.09 -8.72 -1.11
N LEU A 7 -12.52 -9.03 0.06
CA LEU A 7 -11.73 -10.21 0.46
C LEU A 7 -10.44 -10.43 -0.34
N ASP A 8 -9.36 -10.03 0.35
CA ASP A 8 -8.00 -10.53 0.31
C ASP A 8 -7.97 -12.03 0.64
N GLU A 9 -7.29 -12.86 -0.16
CA GLU A 9 -6.71 -14.13 0.29
C GLU A 9 -5.69 -14.66 -0.73
N GLY A 10 -4.54 -15.06 -0.21
CA GLY A 10 -3.31 -15.30 -0.97
C GLY A 10 -3.15 -16.69 -1.55
N VAL A 11 -1.99 -16.91 -2.19
CA VAL A 11 -1.45 -18.23 -2.50
C VAL A 11 0.08 -18.18 -2.45
N GLU A 12 0.64 -18.70 -1.36
CA GLU A 12 1.96 -19.35 -1.39
C GLU A 12 1.88 -20.61 -2.27
N GLN A 13 2.87 -20.83 -3.16
CA GLN A 13 3.21 -22.18 -3.63
C GLN A 13 4.71 -22.37 -3.73
N PHE A 14 5.22 -23.10 -2.73
CA PHE A 14 6.03 -24.31 -2.79
C PHE A 14 6.94 -24.59 -4.00
N VAL A 15 8.20 -24.82 -3.59
CA VAL A 15 9.28 -25.65 -4.15
C VAL A 15 8.81 -26.96 -4.83
N GLY A 16 9.43 -27.31 -5.97
CA GLY A 16 9.47 -28.71 -6.42
C GLY A 16 9.96 -28.99 -7.86
N ASN A 17 11.26 -29.25 -7.99
CA ASN A 17 11.94 -30.27 -8.84
C ASN A 17 11.65 -30.43 -10.35
N GLY A 18 12.75 -30.47 -11.13
CA GLY A 18 12.90 -31.47 -12.21
C GLY A 18 13.58 -31.03 -13.51
N GLY A 19 14.72 -31.66 -13.84
CA GLY A 19 15.33 -31.72 -15.20
C GLY A 19 16.73 -31.09 -15.26
N VAL A 20 17.84 -31.77 -14.92
CA VAL A 20 18.52 -32.82 -15.72
C VAL A 20 18.62 -32.47 -17.20
N ARG A 21 19.80 -31.99 -17.67
CA ARG A 21 20.64 -32.44 -18.82
C ARG A 21 22.05 -31.83 -18.62
N GLU A 22 23.09 -32.61 -18.26
CA GLU A 22 24.07 -33.23 -19.18
C GLU A 22 24.53 -32.29 -20.32
N GLY A 23 25.80 -31.99 -20.56
CA GLY A 23 27.05 -32.48 -20.02
C GLY A 23 28.22 -31.80 -20.74
N THR A 24 29.43 -32.32 -20.51
CA THR A 24 30.72 -32.00 -21.16
C THR A 24 31.68 -31.15 -20.32
N SER A 25 32.48 -31.84 -19.52
CA SER A 25 33.87 -31.47 -19.27
C SER A 25 34.73 -32.72 -19.47
N PRO A 26 35.92 -32.58 -20.10
CA PRO A 26 36.73 -33.71 -20.51
C PRO A 26 37.47 -34.41 -19.36
N SER A 27 37.75 -35.67 -19.64
CA SER A 27 38.36 -36.75 -18.86
C SER A 27 39.63 -36.41 -18.05
N PRO A 28 39.74 -36.89 -16.79
CA PRO A 28 41.02 -37.17 -16.18
C PRO A 28 41.47 -38.59 -16.61
N THR A 29 42.54 -38.66 -17.39
CA THR A 29 43.24 -39.92 -17.70
C THR A 29 43.94 -40.41 -16.44
N GLY A 30 43.17 -41.07 -15.57
CA GLY A 30 43.67 -41.91 -14.49
C GLY A 30 43.98 -43.30 -15.04
N THR A 31 45.21 -43.48 -15.52
CA THR A 31 45.70 -44.80 -15.93
C THR A 31 46.16 -45.57 -14.69
N GLY A 32 45.21 -46.24 -14.04
CA GLY A 32 45.46 -47.21 -12.97
C GLY A 32 44.70 -48.51 -13.26
N ALA A 33 45.36 -49.65 -13.00
CA ALA A 33 45.01 -51.02 -13.39
C ALA A 33 45.41 -51.31 -14.86
N LEU A 34 46.23 -52.31 -15.16
CA LEU A 34 45.97 -53.71 -14.83
C LEU A 34 47.26 -54.46 -14.46
N TYR A 35 47.19 -55.20 -13.36
CA TYR A 35 48.01 -56.38 -13.12
C TYR A 35 47.78 -57.37 -14.27
N ALA A 36 48.82 -57.66 -15.03
CA ALA A 36 48.88 -58.83 -15.89
C ALA A 36 49.62 -59.95 -15.13
N PRO A 37 48.95 -61.06 -14.79
CA PRO A 37 49.64 -62.30 -14.49
C PRO A 37 49.93 -63.06 -15.80
N LEU A 38 50.97 -63.90 -15.76
CA LEU A 38 51.33 -64.89 -16.78
C LEU A 38 51.97 -64.36 -18.08
N GLY A 39 53.30 -64.39 -18.06
CA GLY A 39 54.14 -64.63 -19.23
C GLY A 39 55.32 -65.48 -18.79
N SER A 40 55.11 -66.80 -18.70
CA SER A 40 56.18 -67.78 -18.47
C SER A 40 57.26 -67.67 -19.55
N PRO A 41 58.52 -67.98 -19.22
CA PRO A 41 59.61 -68.00 -20.19
C PRO A 41 59.56 -69.30 -21.01
N ASP A 42 58.86 -69.27 -22.15
CA ASP A 42 59.01 -70.32 -23.17
C ASP A 42 60.32 -70.10 -23.93
N GLY A 43 61.31 -70.93 -23.58
CA GLY A 43 62.58 -71.01 -24.29
C GLY A 43 62.49 -71.83 -25.59
N PRO A 44 63.56 -71.84 -26.40
CA PRO A 44 63.77 -72.92 -27.34
C PRO A 44 64.43 -74.09 -26.62
N ILE A 45 63.68 -75.19 -26.57
CA ILE A 45 64.13 -76.56 -26.32
C ILE A 45 65.35 -76.86 -27.21
N ARG A 46 66.52 -77.05 -26.60
CA ARG A 46 67.60 -77.84 -27.21
C ARG A 46 67.64 -79.19 -26.52
N GLN A 47 67.24 -80.19 -27.30
CA GLN A 47 67.30 -81.62 -27.02
C GLN A 47 68.67 -82.04 -26.51
N GLY A 48 68.64 -82.94 -25.55
CA GLY A 48 69.78 -83.37 -24.76
C GLY A 48 70.79 -84.21 -25.53
N ASP A 49 71.97 -84.28 -24.91
CA ASP A 49 72.71 -85.52 -24.73
C ASP A 49 73.73 -85.33 -23.60
N GLY A 50 73.84 -86.31 -22.70
CA GLY A 50 75.03 -86.55 -21.89
C GLY A 50 74.87 -86.44 -20.37
N PRO A 51 75.17 -87.50 -19.59
CA PRO A 51 75.08 -87.48 -18.15
C PRO A 51 76.33 -86.85 -17.52
N GLY A 52 76.11 -86.05 -16.49
CA GLY A 52 77.12 -85.77 -15.47
C GLY A 52 77.95 -84.51 -15.70
N LYS A 53 77.69 -83.50 -14.88
CA LYS A 53 78.72 -82.76 -14.15
C LYS A 53 78.04 -81.91 -13.08
N ARG A 54 78.41 -82.15 -11.81
CA ARG A 54 78.14 -81.18 -10.74
C ARG A 54 78.77 -79.86 -11.20
N PRO A 55 78.06 -78.72 -11.11
CA PRO A 55 78.65 -77.47 -11.54
C PRO A 55 79.89 -77.24 -10.69
N ASP A 56 81.02 -77.02 -11.36
CA ASP A 56 82.30 -76.76 -10.72
C ASP A 56 82.12 -75.61 -9.72
N PRO A 57 82.75 -75.66 -8.51
CA PRO A 57 82.62 -74.63 -7.46
C PRO A 57 82.85 -73.19 -7.95
N GLN A 58 83.53 -73.04 -9.08
CA GLN A 58 83.85 -71.79 -9.77
C GLN A 58 82.62 -71.10 -10.39
N HIS A 59 81.60 -71.83 -10.85
CA HIS A 59 80.39 -71.23 -11.47
C HIS A 59 79.41 -70.65 -10.44
N PHE A 60 79.33 -71.23 -9.25
CA PHE A 60 78.56 -70.68 -8.13
C PHE A 60 79.18 -69.39 -7.59
N GLN A 61 80.52 -69.33 -7.54
CA GLN A 61 81.27 -68.14 -7.14
C GLN A 61 81.06 -66.98 -8.11
N MET A 62 81.03 -67.25 -9.42
CA MET A 62 80.82 -66.24 -10.46
C MET A 62 79.39 -65.64 -10.41
N ALA A 63 78.35 -66.47 -10.26
CA ALA A 63 76.96 -65.98 -10.14
C ALA A 63 76.70 -65.18 -8.84
N LEU A 64 77.35 -65.55 -7.74
CA LEU A 64 77.29 -64.77 -6.49
C LEU A 64 78.02 -63.42 -6.64
N PHE A 65 79.15 -63.41 -7.34
CA PHE A 65 79.89 -62.18 -7.64
C PHE A 65 79.04 -61.24 -8.51
N ASP A 66 78.42 -61.73 -9.58
CA ASP A 66 77.56 -60.93 -10.46
C ASP A 66 76.36 -60.34 -9.71
N ARG A 67 75.70 -61.12 -8.85
CA ARG A 67 74.56 -60.63 -8.04
C ARG A 67 74.98 -59.54 -7.04
N VAL A 68 76.18 -59.66 -6.46
CA VAL A 68 76.75 -58.62 -5.59
C VAL A 68 77.10 -57.37 -6.41
N HIS A 69 77.61 -57.53 -7.63
CA HIS A 69 77.88 -56.41 -8.55
C HIS A 69 76.58 -55.71 -8.97
N ASP A 70 75.52 -56.45 -9.29
CA ASP A 70 74.22 -55.91 -9.69
C ASP A 70 73.50 -55.22 -8.53
N ALA A 71 73.55 -55.79 -7.33
CA ALA A 71 73.09 -55.10 -6.11
C ALA A 71 73.89 -53.83 -5.86
N GLY A 72 75.20 -53.86 -6.07
CA GLY A 72 76.07 -52.68 -5.99
C GLY A 72 75.68 -51.57 -6.98
N ARG A 73 75.39 -51.93 -8.24
CA ARG A 73 74.88 -50.98 -9.27
C ARG A 73 73.52 -50.40 -8.91
N LEU A 74 72.63 -51.23 -8.38
CA LEU A 74 71.30 -50.78 -7.94
C LEU A 74 71.40 -49.81 -6.77
N VAL A 75 72.26 -50.09 -5.79
CA VAL A 75 72.52 -49.18 -4.66
C VAL A 75 73.04 -47.84 -5.17
N THR A 76 73.98 -47.83 -6.13
CA THR A 76 74.48 -46.57 -6.70
C THR A 76 73.40 -45.80 -7.47
N PHE A 77 72.53 -46.50 -8.20
CA PHE A 77 71.40 -45.88 -8.89
C PHE A 77 70.37 -45.29 -7.92
N MET A 78 70.06 -46.01 -6.83
CA MET A 78 69.15 -45.53 -5.80
C MET A 78 69.75 -44.33 -5.04
N ASP A 79 71.05 -44.35 -4.75
CA ASP A 79 71.75 -43.20 -4.15
C ASP A 79 71.67 -41.95 -5.05
N TYR A 80 71.79 -42.12 -6.38
CA TYR A 80 71.59 -41.02 -7.32
C TYR A 80 70.15 -40.51 -7.30
N ARG A 81 69.15 -41.40 -7.28
CA ARG A 81 67.73 -41.00 -7.19
C ARG A 81 67.38 -40.29 -5.89
N VAL A 82 67.95 -40.75 -4.77
CA VAL A 82 67.77 -40.09 -3.46
C VAL A 82 68.39 -38.70 -3.49
N LYS A 83 69.59 -38.52 -4.07
CA LYS A 83 70.20 -37.19 -4.26
C LYS A 83 69.35 -36.29 -5.15
N GLN A 84 68.85 -36.81 -6.27
CA GLN A 84 67.98 -36.05 -7.17
C GLN A 84 66.69 -35.60 -6.48
N LEU A 85 66.02 -36.49 -5.73
CA LEU A 85 64.82 -36.13 -4.97
C LEU A 85 65.10 -35.12 -3.86
N GLN A 86 66.28 -35.21 -3.22
CA GLN A 86 66.71 -34.23 -2.23
C GLN A 86 66.92 -32.85 -2.87
N GLU A 87 67.59 -32.80 -4.03
CA GLU A 87 67.78 -31.57 -4.81
C GLU A 87 66.44 -30.98 -5.29
N GLU A 88 65.51 -31.81 -5.78
CA GLU A 88 64.17 -31.37 -6.19
C GLU A 88 63.34 -30.87 -4.99
N LEU A 89 63.45 -31.50 -3.82
CA LEU A 89 62.81 -31.02 -2.58
C LEU A 89 63.37 -29.68 -2.12
N ASP A 90 64.69 -29.49 -2.20
CA ASP A 90 65.33 -28.24 -1.81
C ASP A 90 65.06 -27.13 -2.84
N ALA A 91 64.96 -27.47 -4.13
CA ALA A 91 64.46 -26.59 -5.19
C ALA A 91 62.99 -26.20 -4.98
N LEU A 92 62.12 -27.13 -4.56
CA LEU A 92 60.72 -26.84 -4.24
C LEU A 92 60.57 -25.96 -2.99
N LYS A 93 61.37 -26.21 -1.94
CA LYS A 93 61.40 -25.37 -0.73
C LYS A 93 61.91 -23.96 -1.00
N SER A 94 62.86 -23.80 -1.92
CA SER A 94 63.33 -22.47 -2.33
C SER A 94 62.38 -21.78 -3.32
N ARG A 95 61.63 -22.55 -4.13
CA ARG A 95 60.62 -22.03 -5.07
C ARG A 95 59.40 -21.44 -4.36
N GLY A 96 58.92 -22.09 -3.31
CA GLY A 96 57.94 -21.53 -2.37
C GLY A 96 58.64 -20.72 -1.29
N GLY A 97 59.34 -19.66 -1.70
CA GLY A 97 60.24 -18.92 -0.82
C GLY A 97 59.52 -18.36 0.42
N PRO A 98 60.22 -18.29 1.57
CA PRO A 98 59.66 -17.71 2.80
C PRO A 98 59.20 -16.26 2.62
N GLU A 99 59.76 -15.54 1.65
CA GLU A 99 59.39 -14.18 1.27
C GLU A 99 57.98 -14.10 0.65
N ALA A 100 57.64 -14.98 -0.30
CA ALA A 100 56.30 -15.02 -0.89
C ALA A 100 55.22 -15.43 0.12
N ILE A 101 55.59 -16.26 1.12
CA ILE A 101 54.70 -16.63 2.23
C ILE A 101 54.50 -15.44 3.17
N ALA A 102 55.57 -14.71 3.50
CA ALA A 102 55.49 -13.50 4.34
C ALA A 102 54.65 -12.40 3.68
N GLU A 103 54.82 -12.14 2.38
CA GLU A 103 54.00 -11.19 1.63
C GLU A 103 52.53 -11.61 1.61
N ALA A 104 52.24 -12.90 1.40
CA ALA A 104 50.87 -13.41 1.44
C ALA A 104 50.23 -13.27 2.83
N GLU A 105 50.99 -13.47 3.90
CA GLU A 105 50.55 -13.32 5.29
C GLU A 105 50.31 -11.85 5.68
N GLU A 106 51.17 -10.93 5.22
CA GLU A 106 50.98 -9.48 5.37
C GLU A 106 49.68 -9.05 4.66
N ARG A 107 49.49 -9.44 3.40
CA ARG A 107 48.26 -9.16 2.63
C ARG A 107 47.01 -9.73 3.30
N ALA A 108 47.10 -10.94 3.87
CA ALA A 108 46.00 -11.54 4.61
C ALA A 108 45.66 -10.75 5.89
N SER A 109 46.68 -10.17 6.55
CA SER A 109 46.52 -9.33 7.74
C SER A 109 45.90 -7.97 7.39
N GLU A 110 46.37 -7.29 6.34
CA GLU A 110 45.76 -6.06 5.82
C GLU A 110 44.27 -6.26 5.50
N LEU A 111 43.95 -7.30 4.72
CA LEU A 111 42.56 -7.62 4.37
C LEU A 111 41.70 -7.94 5.59
N ARG A 112 42.27 -8.60 6.61
CA ARG A 112 41.55 -8.88 7.85
C ARG A 112 41.23 -7.59 8.60
N GLU A 113 42.15 -6.64 8.67
CA GLU A 113 41.91 -5.34 9.30
C GLU A 113 40.85 -4.52 8.55
N GLU A 114 40.89 -4.53 7.22
CA GLU A 114 39.85 -3.89 6.39
C GLU A 114 38.47 -4.52 6.59
N LEU A 115 38.39 -5.85 6.68
CA LEU A 115 37.14 -6.54 6.98
C LEU A 115 36.59 -6.14 8.35
N GLU A 116 37.43 -6.03 9.37
CA GLU A 116 37.00 -5.57 10.69
C GLU A 116 36.58 -4.09 10.68
N LYS A 117 37.25 -3.25 9.90
CA LYS A 117 36.83 -1.85 9.67
C LYS A 117 35.47 -1.77 9.01
N ILE A 118 35.25 -2.51 7.91
CA ILE A 118 33.97 -2.55 7.19
C ILE A 118 32.86 -3.08 8.09
N LYS A 119 33.13 -4.11 8.91
CA LYS A 119 32.15 -4.63 9.89
C LYS A 119 31.74 -3.56 10.89
N ARG A 120 32.70 -2.80 11.46
CA ARG A 120 32.40 -1.69 12.38
C ARG A 120 31.58 -0.60 11.71
N GLU A 121 31.99 -0.14 10.53
CA GLU A 121 31.26 0.90 9.79
C GLU A 121 29.83 0.45 9.42
N LYS A 122 29.65 -0.82 9.05
CA LYS A 122 28.34 -1.39 8.75
C LYS A 122 27.46 -1.43 10.01
N ALA A 123 28.02 -1.81 11.15
CA ALA A 123 27.28 -1.83 12.42
C ALA A 123 26.83 -0.42 12.82
N GLU A 124 27.69 0.59 12.68
CA GLU A 124 27.36 1.98 12.96
C GLU A 124 26.25 2.50 12.03
N LYS A 125 26.34 2.22 10.72
CA LYS A 125 25.30 2.58 9.75
C LYS A 125 23.96 1.90 10.06
N LEU A 126 23.98 0.66 10.53
CA LEU A 126 22.77 -0.06 10.96
C LEU A 126 22.14 0.60 12.18
N LEU A 127 22.93 0.95 13.21
CA LEU A 127 22.43 1.66 14.38
C LEU A 127 21.82 3.02 14.00
N LYS A 128 22.49 3.77 13.11
CA LYS A 128 21.98 5.05 12.62
C LYS A 128 20.66 4.88 11.85
N ARG A 129 20.55 3.84 11.02
CA ARG A 129 19.31 3.51 10.31
C ARG A 129 18.19 3.18 11.29
N GLU A 130 18.45 2.34 12.28
CA GLU A 130 17.47 1.95 13.29
C GLU A 130 16.97 3.17 14.08
N ALA A 131 17.86 4.09 14.44
CA ALA A 131 17.46 5.35 15.09
C ALA A 131 16.54 6.19 14.19
N SER A 132 16.91 6.38 12.92
CA SER A 132 16.06 7.13 11.97
C SER A 132 14.73 6.44 11.68
N GLU A 133 14.67 5.11 11.75
CA GLU A 133 13.43 4.36 11.57
C GLU A 133 12.46 4.55 12.73
N LYS A 134 12.97 4.62 13.96
CA LYS A 134 12.18 4.97 15.16
C LYS A 134 11.62 6.38 15.06
N GLU A 135 12.45 7.36 14.68
CA GLU A 135 11.99 8.74 14.45
C GLU A 135 10.90 8.82 13.37
N LEU A 136 11.06 8.08 12.26
CA LEU A 136 10.04 8.01 11.22
C LEU A 136 8.73 7.37 11.72
N GLN A 137 8.82 6.39 12.62
CA GLN A 137 7.64 5.77 13.23
C GLN A 137 6.89 6.76 14.13
N GLU A 138 7.60 7.55 14.93
CA GLU A 138 7.01 8.61 15.77
C GLU A 138 6.33 9.68 14.92
N VAL A 139 7.02 10.19 13.89
CA VAL A 139 6.46 11.19 12.95
C VAL A 139 5.22 10.64 12.24
N ARG A 140 5.25 9.36 11.83
CA ARG A 140 4.08 8.69 11.23
C ARG A 140 2.90 8.60 12.21
N GLY A 141 3.17 8.37 13.50
CA GLY A 141 2.17 8.42 14.56
C GLY A 141 1.52 9.80 14.65
N HIS A 142 2.33 10.85 14.78
CA HIS A 142 1.84 12.23 14.85
C HIS A 142 1.05 12.65 13.60
N LEU A 143 1.46 12.20 12.41
CA LEU A 143 0.71 12.42 11.18
C LEU A 143 -0.67 11.74 11.24
N GLY A 144 -0.74 10.52 11.80
CA GLY A 144 -2.00 9.82 12.05
C GLY A 144 -2.93 10.62 12.98
N ASP A 145 -2.40 11.10 14.10
CA ASP A 145 -3.15 11.93 15.05
C ASP A 145 -3.66 13.22 14.40
N ALA A 146 -2.80 13.92 13.64
CA ALA A 146 -3.17 15.15 12.94
C ALA A 146 -4.25 14.90 11.88
N GLN A 147 -4.18 13.77 11.16
CA GLN A 147 -5.22 13.38 10.20
C GLN A 147 -6.55 13.08 10.89
N GLN A 148 -6.53 12.45 12.06
CA GLN A 148 -7.73 12.20 12.85
C GLN A 148 -8.36 13.53 13.31
N LEU A 149 -7.58 14.43 13.90
CA LEU A 149 -8.06 15.75 14.32
C LEU A 149 -8.65 16.56 13.16
N LEU A 150 -8.06 16.49 11.96
CA LEU A 150 -8.61 17.13 10.77
C LEU A 150 -9.98 16.55 10.38
N ARG A 151 -10.16 15.22 10.45
CA ARG A 151 -11.45 14.57 10.18
C ARG A 151 -12.51 14.99 11.20
N GLU A 152 -12.14 15.05 12.48
CA GLU A 152 -13.02 15.50 13.56
C GLU A 152 -13.42 16.97 13.39
N ALA A 153 -12.47 17.85 13.08
CA ALA A 153 -12.73 19.26 12.82
C ALA A 153 -13.66 19.46 11.61
N ARG A 154 -13.46 18.71 10.52
CA ARG A 154 -14.36 18.73 9.36
C ARG A 154 -15.77 18.27 9.71
N ASN A 155 -15.90 17.22 10.50
CA ASN A 155 -17.20 16.72 10.95
C ASN A 155 -17.91 17.71 11.89
N ARG A 156 -17.14 18.44 12.70
CA ARG A 156 -17.68 19.50 13.56
C ARG A 156 -18.15 20.71 12.75
N ALA A 157 -17.37 21.13 11.75
CA ALA A 157 -17.75 22.22 10.85
C ALA A 157 -19.07 21.92 10.13
N ARG A 158 -19.20 20.73 9.54
CA ARG A 158 -20.45 20.28 8.89
C ARG A 158 -21.66 20.34 9.82
N ARG A 159 -21.51 19.89 11.08
CA ARG A 159 -22.59 19.96 12.07
C ARG A 159 -23.02 21.40 12.36
N MET A 160 -22.06 22.32 12.51
CA MET A 160 -22.39 23.73 12.72
C MET A 160 -23.07 24.35 11.48
N ASP A 161 -22.67 23.94 10.28
CA ASP A 161 -23.34 24.37 9.04
C ASP A 161 -24.79 23.88 8.99
N ASP A 162 -25.05 22.63 9.38
CA ASP A 162 -26.41 22.06 9.46
C ASP A 162 -27.28 22.78 10.51
N GLU A 163 -26.71 23.07 11.70
CA GLU A 163 -27.37 23.85 12.75
C GLU A 163 -27.69 25.29 12.29
N LEU A 164 -26.74 25.93 11.60
CA LEU A 164 -26.95 27.26 11.02
C LEU A 164 -28.06 27.23 9.96
N LEU A 165 -28.06 26.22 9.09
CA LEU A 165 -29.09 26.05 8.07
C LEU A 165 -30.47 25.86 8.71
N GLN A 166 -30.56 25.11 9.80
CA GLN A 166 -31.81 24.94 10.55
C GLN A 166 -32.27 26.27 11.16
N ALA A 167 -31.38 27.01 11.82
CA ALA A 167 -31.70 28.32 12.41
C ALA A 167 -32.16 29.35 11.36
N VAL A 168 -31.58 29.33 10.15
CA VAL A 168 -32.01 30.19 9.04
C VAL A 168 -33.43 29.85 8.59
N LYS A 169 -33.76 28.56 8.47
CA LYS A 169 -35.13 28.12 8.13
C LYS A 169 -36.13 28.54 9.19
N ASP A 170 -35.78 28.38 10.47
CA ASP A 170 -36.63 28.77 11.59
C ASP A 170 -36.87 30.30 11.58
N LEU A 171 -35.82 31.10 11.33
CA LEU A 171 -35.95 32.55 11.19
C LEU A 171 -36.81 32.96 10.00
N GLU A 172 -36.64 32.30 8.85
CA GLU A 172 -37.44 32.57 7.65
C GLU A 172 -38.92 32.24 7.88
N SER A 173 -39.21 31.11 8.54
CA SER A 173 -40.58 30.76 8.94
C SER A 173 -41.19 31.77 9.92
N ALA A 174 -40.43 32.20 10.94
CA ALA A 174 -40.88 33.23 11.88
C ALA A 174 -41.17 34.56 11.16
N ARG A 175 -40.33 34.94 10.19
CA ARG A 175 -40.53 36.14 9.37
C ARG A 175 -41.78 36.06 8.51
N ALA A 176 -42.19 34.88 8.05
CA ALA A 176 -43.43 34.68 7.31
C ALA A 176 -44.67 34.72 8.21
N GLU A 177 -44.57 34.24 9.45
CA GLU A 177 -45.68 34.16 10.41
C GLU A 177 -45.98 35.50 11.11
N LEU A 178 -44.95 36.29 11.45
CA LEU A 178 -45.14 37.57 12.16
C LEU A 178 -46.10 38.55 11.42
N PRO A 179 -45.98 38.76 10.09
CA PRO A 179 -46.94 39.58 9.34
C PRO A 179 -48.34 38.98 9.30
N ARG A 180 -48.46 37.64 9.20
CA ARG A 180 -49.77 36.97 9.21
C ARG A 180 -50.50 37.22 10.53
N GLN A 181 -49.78 37.08 11.64
CA GLN A 181 -50.31 37.35 12.98
C GLN A 181 -50.69 38.82 13.17
N SER A 182 -49.83 39.76 12.73
CA SER A 182 -50.12 41.19 12.87
C SER A 182 -51.31 41.64 12.01
N VAL A 183 -51.45 41.12 10.79
CA VAL A 183 -52.61 41.37 9.92
C VAL A 183 -53.88 40.79 10.54
N ALA A 184 -53.83 39.57 11.09
CA ALA A 184 -54.97 38.97 11.78
C ALA A 184 -55.41 39.83 12.99
N GLN A 185 -54.47 40.24 13.84
CA GLN A 185 -54.74 41.12 14.98
C GLN A 185 -55.29 42.50 14.55
N TYR A 186 -54.76 43.07 13.46
CA TYR A 186 -55.26 44.32 12.91
C TYR A 186 -56.71 44.21 12.44
N LYS A 187 -57.04 43.15 11.68
CA LYS A 187 -58.42 42.87 11.24
C LYS A 187 -59.38 42.68 12.42
N GLU A 188 -58.90 42.14 13.53
CA GLU A 188 -59.71 41.96 14.73
C GLU A 188 -59.88 43.24 15.57
N SER A 189 -59.01 44.24 15.39
CA SER A 189 -59.03 45.49 16.15
C SER A 189 -60.33 46.28 15.97
N LEU A 190 -60.76 46.97 17.04
CA LEU A 190 -61.98 47.78 17.01
C LEU A 190 -61.89 48.90 15.97
N GLY A 191 -60.73 49.56 15.87
CA GLY A 191 -60.51 50.64 14.92
C GLY A 191 -60.67 50.20 13.46
N PHE A 192 -60.21 48.99 13.11
CA PHE A 192 -60.45 48.43 11.77
C PHE A 192 -61.94 48.19 11.52
N LYS A 193 -62.63 47.54 12.46
CA LYS A 193 -64.07 47.26 12.36
C LYS A 193 -64.92 48.55 12.25
N GLU A 194 -64.60 49.57 13.05
CA GLU A 194 -65.25 50.88 12.97
C GLU A 194 -64.92 51.62 11.68
N GLY A 195 -63.67 51.54 11.22
CA GLY A 195 -63.25 52.06 9.92
C GLY A 195 -64.05 51.44 8.78
N LEU A 196 -64.26 50.12 8.82
CA LEU A 196 -65.06 49.38 7.85
C LEU A 196 -66.53 49.86 7.85
N LYS A 197 -67.13 50.06 9.05
CA LYS A 197 -68.48 50.64 9.18
C LYS A 197 -68.57 52.05 8.59
N ARG A 198 -67.56 52.90 8.82
CA ARG A 198 -67.52 54.26 8.24
C ARG A 198 -67.38 54.21 6.72
N MET A 199 -66.49 53.37 6.18
CA MET A 199 -66.33 53.18 4.73
C MET A 199 -67.61 52.68 4.06
N GLY A 200 -68.31 51.72 4.68
CA GLY A 200 -69.60 51.22 4.20
C GLY A 200 -70.65 52.34 4.10
N ARG A 201 -70.72 53.22 5.10
CA ARG A 201 -71.63 54.39 5.08
C ARG A 201 -71.31 55.35 3.94
N VAL A 202 -70.04 55.74 3.78
CA VAL A 202 -69.62 56.67 2.72
C VAL A 202 -69.91 56.11 1.33
N THR A 203 -69.66 54.82 1.11
CA THR A 203 -69.93 54.17 -0.18
C THR A 203 -71.41 54.01 -0.46
N TYR A 204 -72.22 53.67 0.55
CA TYR A 204 -73.68 53.64 0.44
C TYR A 204 -74.26 55.01 0.13
N GLU A 205 -73.86 56.05 0.86
CA GLU A 205 -74.29 57.44 0.63
C GLU A 205 -73.92 57.93 -0.77
N TYR A 206 -72.71 57.60 -1.24
CA TYR A 206 -72.27 57.94 -2.58
C TYR A 206 -73.11 57.21 -3.64
N GLY A 207 -73.31 55.90 -3.48
CA GLY A 207 -74.14 55.08 -4.37
C GLY A 207 -75.59 55.57 -4.42
N TYR A 208 -76.17 55.89 -3.26
CA TYR A 208 -77.52 56.43 -3.13
C TYR A 208 -77.66 57.77 -3.87
N ARG A 209 -76.74 58.72 -3.65
CA ARG A 209 -76.75 60.00 -4.37
C ARG A 209 -76.69 59.83 -5.88
N VAL A 210 -75.83 58.94 -6.37
CA VAL A 210 -75.72 58.64 -7.80
C VAL A 210 -77.01 57.98 -8.33
N ALA A 211 -77.58 57.01 -7.60
CA ALA A 211 -78.81 56.34 -7.97
C ALA A 211 -80.00 57.30 -8.01
N LEU A 212 -80.13 58.16 -7.00
CA LEU A 212 -81.16 59.19 -6.91
C LEU A 212 -81.06 60.19 -8.07
N ALA A 213 -79.86 60.66 -8.39
CA ALA A 213 -79.64 61.52 -9.55
C ALA A 213 -80.05 60.84 -10.87
N ARG A 214 -79.70 59.55 -11.05
CA ARG A 214 -80.11 58.75 -12.22
C ARG A 214 -81.62 58.51 -12.27
N PHE A 215 -82.27 58.34 -11.12
CA PHE A 215 -83.71 58.17 -11.03
C PHE A 215 -84.44 59.46 -11.43
N ARG A 216 -84.05 60.59 -10.86
CA ARG A 216 -84.58 61.92 -11.20
C ARG A 216 -84.42 62.26 -12.67
N ALA A 217 -83.28 61.90 -13.27
CA ALA A 217 -83.06 62.10 -14.71
C ALA A 217 -83.99 61.25 -15.59
N ARG A 218 -84.48 60.11 -15.11
CA ARG A 218 -85.39 59.21 -15.85
C ARG A 218 -86.87 59.46 -15.56
N HIS A 219 -87.20 59.96 -14.37
CA HIS A 219 -88.57 60.19 -13.91
C HIS A 219 -88.69 61.59 -13.28
N PRO A 220 -88.80 62.66 -14.09
CA PRO A 220 -88.76 64.05 -13.60
C PRO A 220 -89.93 64.43 -12.69
N ASP A 221 -91.09 63.80 -12.89
CA ASP A 221 -92.35 64.17 -12.23
C ASP A 221 -92.66 63.31 -10.98
N ALA A 222 -91.79 62.34 -10.67
CA ALA A 222 -91.96 61.45 -9.51
C ALA A 222 -91.32 62.06 -8.26
N ASN A 223 -92.14 62.41 -7.26
CA ASN A 223 -91.65 62.86 -5.95
C ASN A 223 -91.08 61.67 -5.17
N VAL A 224 -89.77 61.70 -4.89
CA VAL A 224 -89.11 60.76 -3.98
C VAL A 224 -88.97 61.45 -2.63
N GLU A 225 -89.57 60.87 -1.60
CA GLU A 225 -89.42 61.33 -0.22
C GLU A 225 -87.96 61.11 0.21
N GLU A 226 -87.23 62.21 0.42
CA GLU A 226 -85.84 62.17 0.84
C GLU A 226 -85.80 61.81 2.34
N ASP A 227 -85.62 60.52 2.68
CA ASP A 227 -85.22 60.17 4.04
C ASP A 227 -83.75 60.57 4.25
N GLN A 228 -83.58 61.52 5.15
CA GLN A 228 -82.34 62.21 5.44
C GLN A 228 -81.67 61.55 6.65
N PHE A 229 -80.91 60.50 6.38
CA PHE A 229 -79.95 59.88 7.32
C PHE A 229 -80.50 59.21 8.58
N THR A 230 -81.81 58.98 8.71
CA THR A 230 -82.30 58.08 9.76
C THR A 230 -81.95 56.66 9.36
N ILE A 231 -80.94 56.08 10.01
CA ILE A 231 -80.78 54.63 9.99
C ILE A 231 -82.10 54.10 10.54
N HIS A 232 -82.86 53.38 9.71
CA HIS A 232 -83.96 52.58 10.22
C HIS A 232 -83.35 51.70 11.33
N PRO A 233 -83.85 51.75 12.58
CA PRO A 233 -83.27 50.95 13.67
C PRO A 233 -83.29 49.46 13.34
N GLU A 234 -84.13 49.03 12.37
CA GLU A 234 -84.08 47.70 11.76
C GLU A 234 -82.72 47.35 11.13
N ASP A 235 -82.02 48.29 10.49
CA ASP A 235 -80.74 48.06 9.80
C ASP A 235 -79.53 47.97 10.75
N ASP A 236 -79.59 48.62 11.92
CA ASP A 236 -78.59 48.47 12.98
C ASP A 236 -78.66 47.08 13.65
N LEU A 237 -79.79 46.36 13.49
CA LEU A 237 -79.98 44.99 13.95
C LEU A 237 -79.58 43.94 12.93
N VAL A 238 -79.29 44.31 11.67
CA VAL A 238 -78.84 43.36 10.65
C VAL A 238 -77.39 42.98 10.96
N PRO A 239 -77.12 41.73 11.40
CA PRO A 239 -75.77 41.31 11.71
C PRO A 239 -74.99 41.25 10.41
N MET A 240 -74.04 42.17 10.25
CA MET A 240 -73.06 42.08 9.16
C MET A 240 -72.20 40.84 9.40
N GLU A 241 -72.24 39.91 8.46
CA GLU A 241 -71.57 38.61 8.56
C GLU A 241 -70.07 38.82 8.82
N ARG A 242 -69.58 38.30 9.95
CA ARG A 242 -68.24 38.63 10.47
C ARG A 242 -67.12 37.90 9.73
N GLN A 243 -67.45 36.89 8.94
CA GLN A 243 -66.53 36.10 8.13
C GLN A 243 -67.19 35.82 6.79
N GLN A 244 -66.53 36.24 5.72
CA GLN A 244 -66.85 35.87 4.36
C GLN A 244 -65.61 35.14 3.86
N ASP A 245 -65.72 33.83 3.63
CA ASP A 245 -64.60 33.00 3.19
C ASP A 245 -64.32 33.32 1.72
N PHE A 246 -63.29 34.10 1.48
CA PHE A 246 -62.76 34.33 0.14
C PHE A 246 -61.85 33.16 -0.22
N ASP A 247 -62.04 32.62 -1.43
CA ASP A 247 -61.22 31.53 -1.95
C ASP A 247 -59.83 32.06 -2.34
N ASP A 248 -58.90 32.03 -1.38
CA ASP A 248 -57.49 32.39 -1.55
C ASP A 248 -56.67 31.25 -2.20
N SER A 249 -57.32 30.29 -2.87
CA SER A 249 -56.65 29.23 -3.60
C SER A 249 -55.73 29.83 -4.67
N ILE A 250 -54.45 29.44 -4.64
CA ILE A 250 -53.48 29.82 -5.67
C ILE A 250 -53.93 29.16 -6.99
N PRO A 251 -54.18 29.93 -8.07
CA PRO A 251 -54.58 29.35 -9.34
C PRO A 251 -53.47 28.42 -9.86
N PRO A 252 -53.81 27.26 -10.46
CA PRO A 252 -52.81 26.30 -10.92
C PRO A 252 -51.93 26.91 -12.03
N GLU A 253 -50.63 26.62 -11.97
CA GLU A 253 -49.67 27.05 -12.99
C GLU A 253 -49.91 26.37 -14.35
N PRO A 254 -49.64 27.07 -15.47
CA PRO A 254 -49.85 26.56 -16.83
C PRO A 254 -48.84 25.49 -17.28
#